data_AF-A0A822GJH9-F1
#
_entry.id   AF-A0A822GJH9-F1
#
_cell.length_a   1.000
_cell.length_b   1.000
_cell.length_c   1.000
_cell.angle_alpha   90.00
_cell.angle_beta   90.00
_cell.angle_gamma   90.00
#
_symmetry.space_group_name_H-M   'P 1'
#
loop_
_entity.id
_entity.type
_entity.pdbx_description
1 polymer ?
#
loop_
_entity_poly.entity_id
_entity_poly.type
_entity_poly.pdbx_seq_one_letter_code
_entity_poly.pdbx_strand_id
1 'polypeptide(L)'
;LYAETNITLIMRQMGHLYDNLYDLFNQNFAISARKKYCRIALGALYHPRCLVHDDFYCIVFIHKRDLDQCDPPFLNRFEKHIIDIQALVHPRHWSLSRQLYTWIDNFLPKNLGNHFPLLQHLFVDYSQDQLCNLVIDAFEQFNISIDDEEKSENI
;
A
#
# COMPACT_ATOMS: atom_id res chain seq x y z
N LEU A 1 -11.23 9.09 -20.46
CA LEU A 1 -10.63 7.99 -19.67
C LEU A 1 -9.64 8.61 -18.68
N TYR A 2 -9.48 8.10 -17.46
CA TYR A 2 -8.54 8.68 -16.48
C TYR A 2 -7.09 8.79 -17.01
N ALA A 3 -6.68 7.91 -17.92
CA ALA A 3 -5.38 7.96 -18.56
C ALA A 3 -5.14 9.21 -19.44
N GLU A 4 -6.19 9.94 -19.80
CA GLU A 4 -6.10 11.15 -20.63
C GLU A 4 -5.70 12.40 -19.83
N THR A 5 -5.59 12.27 -18.50
CA THR A 5 -5.29 13.35 -17.56
C THR A 5 -4.03 13.06 -16.74
N ASN A 6 -3.45 14.11 -16.13
CA ASN A 6 -2.27 14.06 -15.28
C ASN A 6 -2.55 13.52 -13.88
N ILE A 7 -3.04 12.28 -13.80
CA ILE A 7 -3.40 11.65 -12.52
C ILE A 7 -2.68 10.32 -12.32
N THR A 8 -2.56 9.94 -11.06
CA THR A 8 -2.13 8.59 -10.68
C THR A 8 -3.35 7.73 -10.40
N LEU A 9 -3.56 6.70 -11.20
CA LEU A 9 -4.60 5.70 -10.98
C LEU A 9 -4.08 4.61 -10.04
N ILE A 10 -4.68 4.51 -8.85
CA ILE A 10 -4.40 3.45 -7.87
C ILE A 10 -5.48 2.37 -8.01
N MET A 11 -5.05 1.13 -8.26
CA MET A 11 -5.96 -0.01 -8.46
C MET A 11 -5.68 -1.12 -7.45
N ARG A 12 -6.73 -1.87 -7.11
CA ARG A 12 -6.66 -3.08 -6.30
C ARG A 12 -7.60 -4.13 -6.90
N GLN A 13 -7.09 -5.35 -7.09
CA GLN A 13 -7.89 -6.55 -7.40
C GLN A 13 -8.81 -6.42 -8.63
N MET A 14 -8.23 -6.33 -9.83
CA MET A 14 -8.99 -6.03 -11.06
C MET A 14 -9.32 -7.25 -11.94
N GLY A 15 -8.86 -8.45 -11.60
CA GLY A 15 -9.22 -9.70 -12.29
C GLY A 15 -9.13 -9.58 -13.83
N HIS A 16 -10.21 -9.95 -14.51
CA HIS A 16 -10.30 -9.92 -15.99
C HIS A 16 -10.18 -8.53 -16.64
N LEU A 17 -10.22 -7.44 -15.87
CA LEU A 17 -10.02 -6.10 -16.42
C LEU A 17 -8.57 -5.84 -16.85
N TYR A 18 -7.62 -6.69 -16.44
CA TYR A 18 -6.24 -6.57 -16.89
C TYR A 18 -6.08 -6.81 -18.39
N ASP A 19 -6.85 -7.74 -18.95
CA ASP A 19 -6.81 -8.06 -20.39
C ASP A 19 -7.33 -6.88 -21.23
N ASN A 20 -8.33 -6.17 -20.71
CA ASN A 20 -8.90 -5.00 -21.35
C ASN A 20 -7.90 -3.82 -21.45
N LEU A 21 -6.93 -3.77 -20.55
CA LEU A 21 -5.93 -2.69 -20.45
C LEU A 21 -4.55 -3.13 -20.96
N TYR A 22 -4.49 -4.21 -21.74
CA TYR A 22 -3.24 -4.82 -22.19
C TYR A 22 -2.27 -3.81 -22.82
N ASP A 23 -2.71 -3.07 -23.84
CA ASP A 23 -1.83 -2.12 -24.55
C ASP A 23 -1.40 -0.96 -23.65
N LEU A 24 -2.24 -0.55 -22.70
CA LEU A 24 -1.92 0.48 -21.72
C LEU A 24 -0.79 0.02 -20.79
N PHE A 25 -0.91 -1.16 -20.19
CA PHE A 25 0.11 -1.69 -19.27
C PHE A 25 1.38 -2.10 -19.97
N ASN A 26 1.29 -2.58 -21.20
CA ASN A 26 2.48 -2.90 -22.00
C ASN A 26 3.20 -1.65 -22.53
N GLN A 27 2.70 -0.45 -22.21
CA GLN A 27 3.18 0.83 -22.74
C GLN A 27 3.27 0.85 -24.28
N ASN A 28 2.37 0.11 -24.94
CA ASN A 28 2.32 -0.03 -26.38
C ASN A 28 1.57 1.16 -27.00
N PHE A 29 2.28 2.30 -27.08
CA PHE A 29 1.69 3.56 -27.52
C PHE A 29 1.98 3.87 -28.99
N ALA A 30 0.93 4.19 -29.74
CA ALA A 30 1.06 4.88 -31.01
C ALA A 30 1.24 6.38 -30.77
N ILE A 31 2.25 6.98 -31.38
CA ILE A 31 2.52 8.42 -31.24
C ILE A 31 2.03 9.14 -32.49
N SER A 32 1.14 10.12 -32.31
CA SER A 32 0.67 11.00 -33.38
C SER A 32 0.55 12.43 -32.85
N ALA A 33 1.03 13.40 -33.62
CA ALA A 33 1.04 14.81 -33.22
C ALA A 33 1.61 15.04 -31.79
N ARG A 34 2.69 14.33 -31.45
CA ARG A 34 3.35 14.34 -30.13
C ARG A 34 2.46 13.87 -28.96
N LYS A 35 1.36 13.19 -29.24
CA LYS A 35 0.46 12.60 -28.24
C LYS A 35 0.54 11.07 -28.31
N LYS A 36 0.52 10.42 -27.14
CA LYS A 36 0.51 8.96 -27.00
C LYS A 36 -0.92 8.44 -27.02
N TYR A 37 -1.16 7.35 -27.75
CA TYR A 37 -2.45 6.68 -27.81
C TYR A 37 -2.29 5.18 -27.61
N CYS A 38 -3.14 4.56 -26.80
CA CYS A 38 -3.25 3.09 -26.70
C CYS A 38 -4.64 2.64 -27.12
N ARG A 39 -4.81 1.34 -27.37
CA ARG A 39 -6.15 0.74 -27.48
C ARG A 39 -6.58 0.23 -26.11
N ILE A 40 -7.86 0.41 -25.82
CA ILE A 40 -8.50 -0.21 -24.65
C ILE A 40 -9.51 -1.20 -25.18
N ALA A 41 -9.46 -2.46 -24.73
CA ALA A 41 -10.46 -3.43 -25.14
C ALA A 41 -11.71 -3.35 -24.26
N LEU A 42 -12.87 -3.20 -24.89
CA LEU A 42 -14.18 -3.14 -24.24
C LEU A 42 -15.04 -4.24 -24.85
N GLY A 43 -14.92 -5.44 -24.29
CA GLY A 43 -15.47 -6.65 -24.90
C GLY A 43 -14.68 -7.09 -26.13
N ALA A 44 -15.20 -8.05 -26.89
CA ALA A 44 -14.44 -8.73 -27.95
C ALA A 44 -14.24 -7.91 -29.24
N LEU A 45 -15.05 -6.87 -29.47
CA LEU A 45 -15.14 -6.21 -30.78
C LEU A 45 -14.90 -4.70 -30.73
N TYR A 46 -14.95 -4.07 -29.55
CA TYR A 46 -14.86 -2.62 -29.42
C TYR A 46 -13.55 -2.23 -28.75
N HIS A 47 -12.60 -1.75 -29.56
CA HIS A 47 -11.24 -1.40 -29.11
C HIS A 47 -10.93 0.08 -29.41
N PRO A 48 -11.53 1.04 -28.68
CA PRO A 48 -11.27 2.47 -28.90
C PRO A 48 -9.79 2.83 -28.72
N ARG A 49 -9.35 3.85 -29.46
CA ARG A 49 -8.08 4.52 -29.22
C ARG A 49 -8.28 5.60 -28.15
N CYS A 50 -7.55 5.48 -27.05
CA CYS A 50 -7.56 6.43 -25.95
C CYS A 50 -6.26 7.21 -25.91
N LEU A 51 -6.34 8.50 -25.61
CA LEU A 51 -5.16 9.33 -25.35
C LEU A 51 -4.53 8.90 -24.02
N VAL A 52 -3.21 8.97 -23.92
CA VAL A 52 -2.47 8.73 -22.69
C VAL A 52 -1.65 9.98 -22.40
N HIS A 53 -1.90 10.60 -21.24
CA HIS A 53 -1.15 11.74 -20.76
C HIS A 53 0.28 11.30 -20.38
N ASP A 54 1.27 12.16 -20.60
CA ASP A 54 2.67 11.81 -20.29
C ASP A 54 2.91 11.63 -18.79
N ASP A 55 2.24 12.45 -17.96
CA ASP A 55 2.27 12.35 -16.49
C ASP A 55 1.16 11.45 -15.90
N PHE A 56 0.67 10.48 -16.68
CA PHE A 56 -0.23 9.46 -16.16
C PHE A 56 0.57 8.31 -15.52
N TYR A 57 0.24 7.98 -14.28
CA TYR A 57 0.84 6.85 -13.58
C TYR A 57 -0.23 5.84 -13.17
N CYS A 58 0.16 4.56 -13.13
CA CYS A 58 -0.72 3.49 -12.71
C CYS A 58 -0.01 2.61 -11.67
N ILE A 59 -0.60 2.54 -10.47
CA ILE A 59 -0.08 1.76 -9.35
C ILE A 59 -1.09 0.67 -9.02
N VAL A 60 -0.63 -0.58 -8.95
CA VAL A 60 -1.46 -1.73 -8.60
C VAL A 60 -1.01 -2.31 -7.27
N PHE A 61 -1.91 -2.34 -6.30
CA PHE A 61 -1.70 -3.04 -5.05
C PHE A 61 -2.16 -4.49 -5.15
N ILE A 62 -1.24 -5.40 -4.85
CA ILE A 62 -1.48 -6.84 -4.81
C ILE A 62 -1.00 -7.33 -3.44
N HIS A 63 -1.83 -8.15 -2.78
CA HIS A 63 -1.41 -8.83 -1.56
C HIS A 63 -0.37 -9.90 -1.90
N LYS A 64 0.68 -10.01 -1.08
CA LYS A 64 1.75 -10.99 -1.31
C LYS A 64 1.23 -12.43 -1.47
N ARG A 65 0.18 -12.81 -0.74
CA ARG A 65 -0.48 -14.13 -0.82
C ARG A 65 -1.21 -14.40 -2.14
N ASP A 66 -1.57 -13.36 -2.87
CA ASP A 66 -2.32 -13.45 -4.13
C ASP A 66 -1.37 -13.34 -5.35
N LEU A 67 -0.06 -13.20 -5.11
CA LEU A 67 0.94 -13.04 -6.18
C LEU A 67 0.97 -14.27 -7.10
N ASP A 68 0.88 -15.48 -6.55
CA ASP A 68 0.90 -16.73 -7.31
C ASP A 68 -0.37 -16.94 -8.16
N GLN A 69 -1.44 -16.22 -7.85
CA GLN A 69 -2.70 -16.25 -8.62
C GLN A 69 -2.67 -15.24 -9.78
N CYS A 70 -1.69 -14.33 -9.81
CA CYS A 70 -1.58 -13.34 -10.85
C CYS A 70 -0.89 -13.92 -12.09
N ASP A 71 -1.41 -13.63 -13.27
CA ASP A 71 -0.80 -14.07 -14.52
C ASP A 71 0.62 -13.48 -14.67
N PRO A 72 1.65 -14.31 -14.94
CA PRO A 72 3.02 -13.81 -15.10
C PRO A 72 3.18 -12.70 -16.15
N PRO A 73 2.49 -12.74 -17.32
CA PRO A 73 2.53 -11.65 -18.29
C PRO A 73 2.04 -10.31 -17.75
N PHE A 74 1.06 -10.33 -16.85
CA PHE A 74 0.58 -9.12 -16.18
C PHE A 74 1.68 -8.59 -15.24
N LEU A 75 2.23 -9.43 -14.37
CA LEU A 75 3.29 -9.05 -13.44
C LEU A 75 4.54 -8.52 -14.16
N ASN A 76 4.87 -9.03 -15.34
CA ASN A 76 6.03 -8.62 -16.12
C ASN A 76 5.92 -7.23 -16.75
N ARG A 77 4.73 -6.60 -16.73
CA ARG A 77 4.49 -5.25 -17.24
C ARG A 77 4.67 -4.14 -16.20
N PHE A 78 4.87 -4.52 -14.94
CA PHE A 78 5.00 -3.58 -13.83
C PHE A 78 6.39 -3.69 -13.18
N GLU A 79 6.89 -2.54 -12.75
CA GLU A 79 7.94 -2.46 -11.74
C GLU A 79 7.39 -2.94 -10.40
N LYS A 80 8.13 -3.80 -9.70
CA LYS A 80 7.67 -4.49 -8.50
C LYS A 80 8.37 -3.91 -7.28
N HIS A 81 7.58 -3.37 -6.37
CA HIS A 81 8.06 -2.94 -5.05
C HIS A 81 7.38 -3.78 -3.98
N ILE A 82 8.17 -4.32 -3.05
CA ILE A 82 7.65 -4.96 -1.85
C ILE A 82 7.50 -3.86 -0.81
N ILE A 83 6.27 -3.67 -0.34
CA ILE A 83 5.97 -2.72 0.72
C ILE A 83 5.79 -3.52 2.01
N ASP A 84 6.62 -3.21 2.99
CA ASP A 84 6.50 -3.68 4.36
C ASP A 84 6.24 -2.47 5.26
N ILE A 85 5.21 -2.55 6.09
CA ILE A 85 4.85 -1.48 7.05
C ILE A 85 6.05 -1.16 7.94
N GLN A 86 6.81 -2.18 8.35
CA GLN A 86 8.00 -1.98 9.19
C GLN A 86 9.07 -1.11 8.52
N ALA A 87 9.17 -1.18 7.18
CA ALA A 87 10.11 -0.39 6.40
C ALA A 87 9.59 1.03 6.11
N LEU A 88 8.27 1.25 6.18
CA LEU A 88 7.65 2.56 5.96
C LEU A 88 7.56 3.41 7.24
N VAL A 89 7.53 2.75 8.40
CA VAL A 89 7.37 3.42 9.69
C VAL A 89 8.71 3.94 10.18
N HIS A 90 8.73 5.18 10.68
CA HIS A 90 9.94 5.75 11.27
C HIS A 90 10.42 4.92 12.48
N PRO A 91 11.74 4.67 12.64
CA PRO A 91 12.27 3.83 13.72
C PRO A 91 11.80 4.22 15.12
N ARG A 92 11.61 5.53 15.38
CA ARG A 92 11.09 6.04 16.66
C ARG A 92 9.66 5.62 16.92
N HIS A 93 8.76 5.79 15.94
CA HIS A 93 7.38 5.31 16.06
C HIS A 93 7.37 3.81 16.28
N TRP A 94 8.13 3.06 15.48
CA TRP A 94 8.23 1.61 15.60
C TRP A 94 8.73 1.16 16.99
N SER A 95 9.75 1.83 17.52
CA SER A 95 10.28 1.58 18.86
C SER A 95 9.22 1.79 19.93
N LEU A 96 8.52 2.91 19.90
CA LEU A 96 7.46 3.22 20.85
C LEU A 96 6.27 2.26 20.72
N SER A 97 5.89 1.85 19.51
CA SER A 97 4.83 0.85 19.31
C SER A 97 5.18 -0.50 19.94
N ARG A 98 6.45 -0.92 19.87
CA ARG A 98 6.92 -2.13 20.58
C ARG A 98 6.92 -1.97 22.10
N GLN A 99 7.27 -0.77 22.61
CA GLN A 99 7.18 -0.47 24.03
C GLN A 99 5.73 -0.50 24.52
N LEU A 100 4.82 0.11 23.76
CA LEU A 100 3.39 0.09 24.04
C LEU A 100 2.85 -1.34 24.02
N TYR A 101 3.18 -2.14 23.01
CA TYR A 101 2.82 -3.56 22.97
C TYR A 101 3.30 -4.30 24.23
N THR A 102 4.57 -4.13 24.60
CA THR A 102 5.17 -4.77 25.78
C THR A 102 4.49 -4.31 27.08
N TRP A 103 4.10 -3.03 27.16
CA TRP A 103 3.38 -2.49 28.30
C TRP A 103 1.98 -3.12 28.43
N ILE A 104 1.24 -3.25 27.32
CA ILE A 104 -0.08 -3.90 27.32
C ILE A 104 0.05 -5.39 27.63
N ASP A 105 1.01 -6.08 27.04
CA ASP A 105 1.24 -7.52 27.28
C ASP A 105 1.59 -7.80 28.75
N ASN A 106 2.37 -6.92 29.39
CA ASN A 106 2.65 -7.03 30.82
C ASN A 106 1.44 -6.74 31.72
N PHE A 107 0.46 -5.96 31.24
CA PHE A 107 -0.79 -5.73 31.95
C PHE A 107 -1.70 -6.97 31.93
N LEU A 108 -1.55 -7.84 30.93
CA LEU A 108 -2.33 -9.07 30.83
C LEU A 108 -1.90 -10.10 31.88
N PRO A 109 -2.85 -10.78 32.55
CA PRO A 109 -2.49 -11.79 33.54
C PRO A 109 -1.80 -12.99 32.88
N LYS A 110 -0.56 -13.29 33.31
CA LYS A 110 0.28 -14.35 32.71
C LYS A 110 -0.19 -15.78 32.97
N ASN A 111 -1.14 -15.97 33.89
CA ASN A 111 -1.59 -17.27 34.42
C ASN A 111 -3.04 -17.62 34.07
N LEU A 112 -3.52 -17.25 32.89
CA LEU A 112 -4.92 -17.49 32.50
C LEU A 112 -5.19 -18.78 31.71
N GLY A 113 -4.15 -19.58 31.41
CA GLY A 113 -4.30 -20.70 30.48
C GLY A 113 -4.82 -20.23 29.11
N ASN A 114 -5.61 -21.06 28.43
CA ASN A 114 -6.26 -20.69 27.15
C ASN A 114 -7.49 -19.77 27.32
N HIS A 115 -7.73 -19.21 28.50
CA HIS A 115 -8.92 -18.42 28.78
C HIS A 115 -8.61 -16.92 28.85
N PHE A 116 -9.65 -16.13 28.57
CA PHE A 116 -9.71 -14.68 28.43
C PHE A 116 -8.96 -13.86 29.52
N PRO A 117 -8.35 -12.69 29.19
CA PRO A 117 -8.32 -12.01 27.89
C PRO A 117 -6.98 -12.16 27.14
N LEU A 118 -7.07 -12.38 25.83
CA LEU A 118 -5.98 -12.17 24.86
C LEU A 118 -5.96 -10.70 24.44
N LEU A 119 -4.83 -10.23 23.90
CA LEU A 119 -4.67 -8.85 23.42
C LEU A 119 -5.76 -8.43 22.42
N GLN A 120 -6.16 -9.36 21.53
CA GLN A 120 -7.24 -9.15 20.57
C GLN A 120 -8.63 -8.91 21.17
N HIS A 121 -8.80 -9.19 22.47
CA HIS A 121 -10.04 -8.98 23.19
C HIS A 121 -10.04 -7.66 23.98
N LEU A 122 -8.88 -7.00 24.12
CA LEU A 122 -8.77 -5.72 24.83
C LEU A 122 -9.22 -4.54 23.96
N PHE A 123 -8.98 -4.63 22.66
CA PHE A 123 -9.30 -3.59 21.70
C PHE A 123 -10.19 -4.17 20.60
N VAL A 124 -11.24 -3.42 20.25
CA VAL A 124 -12.06 -3.73 19.08
C VAL A 124 -11.16 -3.66 17.85
N ASP A 125 -11.25 -4.69 17.00
CA ASP A 125 -10.49 -4.82 15.75
C ASP A 125 -8.97 -4.87 15.89
N TYR A 126 -8.42 -5.24 17.06
CA TYR A 126 -6.97 -5.28 17.30
C TYR A 126 -6.17 -5.88 16.13
N SER A 127 -5.20 -5.12 15.63
CA SER A 127 -4.13 -5.63 14.77
C SER A 127 -2.77 -5.16 15.28
N GLN A 128 -1.70 -5.87 14.91
CA GLN A 128 -0.33 -5.44 15.24
C GLN A 128 -0.01 -4.05 14.69
N ASP A 129 -0.57 -3.71 13.53
CA ASP A 129 -0.35 -2.41 12.88
C ASP A 129 -1.11 -1.27 13.56
N GLN A 130 -2.19 -1.54 14.28
CA GLN A 130 -2.98 -0.49 14.96
C GLN A 130 -2.22 0.20 16.09
N LEU A 131 -1.40 -0.54 16.85
CA LEU A 131 -0.55 0.07 17.88
C LEU A 131 0.45 1.04 17.24
N CYS A 132 0.90 0.75 16.03
CA CYS A 132 1.73 1.66 15.25
C CYS A 132 0.97 2.91 14.83
N ASN A 133 -0.23 2.74 14.28
CA ASN A 133 -1.08 3.87 13.90
C ASN A 133 -1.41 4.76 15.10
N LEU A 134 -1.74 4.18 16.26
CA LEU A 134 -2.01 4.95 17.48
C LEU A 134 -0.82 5.82 17.91
N VAL A 135 0.41 5.29 17.80
CA VAL A 135 1.63 6.06 18.10
C VAL A 135 1.82 7.20 17.10
N ILE A 136 1.60 6.94 15.81
CA ILE A 136 1.69 7.98 14.76
C ILE A 136 0.63 9.07 15.00
N ASP A 137 -0.62 8.69 15.22
CA ASP A 137 -1.73 9.60 15.50
C ASP A 137 -1.44 10.45 16.75
N ALA A 138 -0.87 9.86 17.80
CA ALA A 138 -0.47 10.59 18.99
C ALA A 138 0.65 11.61 18.70
N PHE A 139 1.65 11.26 17.88
CA PHE A 139 2.68 12.20 17.45
C PHE A 139 2.10 13.40 16.70
N GLU A 140 1.17 13.15 15.77
CA GLU A 140 0.49 14.19 15.02
C GLU A 140 -0.39 15.06 15.94
N GLN A 141 -1.18 14.44 16.83
CA GLN A 141 -2.11 15.14 17.72
C GLN A 141 -1.37 16.01 18.75
N PHE A 142 -0.25 15.53 19.28
CA PHE A 142 0.56 16.26 20.25
C PHE A 142 1.68 17.09 19.60
N ASN A 143 1.75 17.10 18.27
CA ASN A 143 2.77 17.80 17.47
C ASN A 143 4.21 17.50 17.93
N ILE A 144 4.47 16.23 18.24
CA ILE A 144 5.77 15.73 18.70
C ILE A 144 6.68 15.60 17.48
N SER A 145 7.85 16.25 17.50
CA SER A 145 8.81 16.09 16.41
C SER A 145 9.49 14.74 16.52
N ILE A 146 9.65 14.10 15.37
CA ILE A 146 10.27 12.78 15.25
C ILE A 146 11.76 12.84 15.67
N ASP A 147 12.41 14.00 15.53
CA ASP A 147 13.86 14.20 15.70
C ASP A 147 14.30 14.63 17.12
N ASP A 148 13.36 14.78 18.06
CA ASP A 148 13.64 15.42 19.36
C ASP A 148 14.59 14.62 20.28
N GLU A 149 14.85 13.34 20.02
CA GLU A 149 15.70 12.48 20.87
C GLU A 149 17.18 12.37 20.44
N GLU A 150 17.57 12.73 19.21
CA GLU A 150 18.98 12.66 18.80
C GLU A 150 19.88 13.70 19.49
N LYS A 151 19.30 14.71 20.17
CA LYS A 151 20.08 15.77 20.82
C LYS A 151 20.45 15.48 22.28
N SER A 152 19.96 14.41 22.89
CA SER A 152 20.14 14.15 24.33
C SER A 152 21.22 13.14 24.71
N GLU A 153 21.88 12.48 23.76
CA GLU A 153 22.93 11.46 24.06
C GLU A 153 24.38 11.95 23.88
N ASN A 154 24.62 13.25 23.63
CA ASN A 154 25.96 13.82 23.46
C ASN A 154 26.31 14.90 24.51
N ILE A 155 26.10 14.64 25.80
CA ILE A 155 26.69 15.43 26.91
C ILE A 155 27.23 14.51 27.99
#